data_AF-A0A930MUT1-F1
#
_entry.id   AF-A0A930MUT1-F1
#
_cell.length_a   1.000
_cell.length_b   1.000
_cell.length_c   1.000
_cell.angle_alpha   90.00
_cell.angle_beta   90.00
_cell.angle_gamma   90.00
#
_symmetry.space_group_name_H-M   'P 1'
#
loop_
_entity.id
_entity.type
_entity.pdbx_description
1 polymer ?
#
loop_
_entity_poly.entity_id
_entity_poly.type
_entity_poly.pdbx_seq_one_letter_code
_entity_poly.pdbx_strand_id
1 'polypeptide(L)'
;PEYRTLPNVWYVPPLSPIARRAEEKVFFPGAAEMRIPVAYLAQLLTAGDTAAIERVLGVLLELRTYMRTKQTGEPLPAGLTHDAETYEAMYRLLGIAKRRDRFNIPAGVQEVSQDKLRELQGTAGYACPGGC
;
A
#
# COMPACT_ATOMS: atom_id res chain seq x y z
N PRO A 1 0.56 -8.65 -14.15
CA PRO A 1 -0.92 -8.61 -14.25
C PRO A 1 -1.37 -9.28 -15.56
N GLU A 2 -2.15 -10.36 -15.45
CA GLU A 2 -2.48 -11.27 -16.55
C GLU A 2 -3.52 -10.72 -17.55
N TYR A 3 -4.48 -9.92 -17.08
CA TYR A 3 -5.57 -9.40 -17.90
C TYR A 3 -5.16 -8.31 -18.90
N ARG A 4 -3.91 -7.81 -18.83
CA ARG A 4 -3.34 -6.80 -19.75
C ARG A 4 -4.17 -5.51 -19.92
N THR A 5 -5.04 -5.21 -18.95
CA THR A 5 -5.88 -3.99 -18.93
C THR A 5 -5.18 -2.77 -18.35
N LEU A 6 -3.93 -2.92 -17.87
CA LEU A 6 -3.18 -1.90 -17.11
C LEU A 6 -4.03 -1.32 -15.96
N PRO A 7 -4.25 -2.10 -14.88
CA PRO A 7 -5.11 -1.66 -13.77
C PRO A 7 -4.52 -0.44 -13.06
N ASN A 8 -5.40 0.49 -12.69
CA ASN A 8 -5.06 1.71 -11.93
C ASN A 8 -5.30 1.59 -10.42
N VAL A 9 -5.73 0.41 -9.96
CA VAL A 9 -5.98 0.11 -8.55
C VAL A 9 -5.05 -1.02 -8.12
N TRP A 10 -4.30 -0.79 -7.06
CA TRP A 10 -3.23 -1.67 -6.57
C TRP A 10 -3.51 -2.08 -5.13
N TYR A 11 -3.02 -3.26 -4.75
CA TYR A 11 -3.22 -3.83 -3.42
C TYR A 11 -1.89 -4.14 -2.76
N VAL A 12 -1.81 -3.90 -1.45
CA VAL A 12 -0.72 -4.37 -0.60
C VAL A 12 -1.11 -5.76 -0.06
N PRO A 13 -0.29 -6.81 -0.25
CA PRO A 13 -0.62 -8.15 0.22
C PRO A 13 -0.67 -8.20 1.77
N PRO A 14 -1.61 -8.97 2.35
CA PRO A 14 -1.76 -9.05 3.80
C PRO A 14 -0.69 -9.96 4.43
N LEU A 15 -0.20 -9.57 5.60
CA LEU A 15 0.54 -10.49 6.47
C LEU A 15 -0.45 -11.47 7.13
N SER A 16 -0.04 -12.73 7.26
CA SER A 16 -0.86 -13.75 7.94
C SER A 16 -0.12 -14.35 9.14
N PRO A 17 -0.84 -14.92 10.12
CA PRO A 17 -0.22 -15.65 11.22
C PRO A 17 0.63 -16.83 10.72
N ILE A 18 1.60 -17.23 11.54
CA ILE A 18 2.48 -18.38 11.25
C ILE A 18 1.66 -19.66 11.39
N ALA A 19 1.77 -20.57 10.41
CA ALA A 19 0.99 -21.80 10.40
C ALA A 19 1.51 -22.85 11.39
N ARG A 20 2.82 -22.84 11.66
CA ARG A 20 3.52 -23.79 12.52
C ARG A 20 4.37 -23.03 13.54
N ARG A 21 4.46 -23.56 14.76
CA ARG A 21 5.29 -23.02 15.84
C ARG A 21 6.75 -23.13 15.41
N ALA A 22 7.31 -22.08 14.82
CA ALA A 22 8.75 -21.96 14.63
C ALA A 22 9.39 -22.02 16.02
N GLU A 23 10.42 -22.85 16.16
CA GLU A 23 11.24 -22.93 17.37
C GLU A 23 11.72 -21.51 17.75
N GLU A 24 11.79 -21.25 19.06
CA GLU A 24 11.65 -19.96 19.75
C GLU A 24 12.68 -18.84 19.44
N LYS A 25 13.40 -18.89 18.31
CA LYS A 25 14.49 -17.94 18.00
C LYS A 25 14.34 -17.15 16.71
N VAL A 26 13.32 -17.41 15.89
CA VAL A 26 13.06 -16.62 14.66
C VAL A 26 11.84 -15.73 14.88
N PHE A 27 12.09 -14.48 15.28
CA PHE A 27 11.03 -13.54 15.69
C PHE A 27 10.14 -13.07 14.50
N PHE A 28 10.77 -12.97 13.33
CA PHE A 28 10.30 -12.90 11.93
C PHE A 28 10.32 -14.21 11.11
N PRO A 29 9.32 -15.10 11.06
CA PRO A 29 9.37 -16.21 10.12
C PRO A 29 9.49 -15.71 8.67
N GLY A 30 10.13 -16.49 7.81
CA GLY A 30 10.18 -16.18 6.38
C GLY A 30 8.78 -16.14 5.77
N ALA A 31 8.60 -15.39 4.67
CA ALA A 31 7.31 -15.28 3.98
C ALA A 31 6.67 -16.65 3.63
N ALA A 32 7.48 -17.71 3.53
CA ALA A 32 7.05 -19.09 3.25
C ALA A 32 6.35 -19.81 4.42
N GLU A 33 6.54 -19.37 5.67
CA GLU A 33 5.96 -20.02 6.86
C GLU A 33 4.58 -19.45 7.26
N MET A 34 4.14 -18.43 6.51
CA MET A 34 2.82 -17.82 6.66
C MET A 34 1.71 -18.81 6.34
N ARG A 35 0.58 -18.68 7.05
CA ARG A 35 -0.59 -19.55 6.85
C ARG A 35 -1.21 -19.43 5.46
N ILE A 36 -1.21 -18.23 4.89
CA ILE A 36 -1.69 -18.01 3.52
C ILE A 36 -0.55 -18.40 2.56
N PRO A 37 -0.76 -19.34 1.62
CA PRO A 37 0.27 -19.70 0.65
C PRO A 37 0.66 -18.51 -0.22
N VAL A 38 1.97 -18.25 -0.36
CA VAL A 38 2.49 -17.18 -1.23
C VAL A 38 2.06 -17.38 -2.68
N ALA A 39 1.99 -18.64 -3.14
CA ALA A 39 1.53 -18.99 -4.49
C ALA A 39 0.10 -18.49 -4.77
N TYR A 40 -0.78 -18.47 -3.76
CA TYR A 40 -2.14 -17.96 -3.91
C TYR A 40 -2.14 -16.44 -4.13
N LEU A 41 -1.36 -15.70 -3.34
CA LEU A 41 -1.22 -14.25 -3.49
C LEU A 41 -0.56 -13.87 -4.82
N ALA A 42 0.41 -14.67 -5.27
CA ALA A 42 1.09 -14.44 -6.54
C ALA A 42 0.15 -14.59 -7.74
N GLN A 43 -0.71 -15.62 -7.73
CA GLN A 43 -1.74 -15.78 -8.76
C GLN A 43 -2.69 -14.58 -8.79
N LEU A 44 -3.11 -14.08 -7.62
CA LEU A 44 -4.06 -12.96 -7.54
C LEU A 44 -3.47 -11.61 -7.98
N LEU A 45 -2.22 -11.32 -7.62
CA LEU A 45 -1.67 -9.96 -7.73
C LEU A 45 -0.58 -9.81 -8.80
N THR A 46 0.20 -10.86 -9.06
CA THR A 46 1.42 -10.78 -9.87
C THR A 46 1.42 -11.77 -11.03
N ALA A 47 0.27 -12.38 -11.38
CA ALA A 47 0.15 -13.39 -12.43
C ALA A 47 1.07 -14.61 -12.22
N GLY A 48 1.27 -15.00 -10.95
CA GLY A 48 2.05 -16.16 -10.55
C GLY A 48 3.51 -15.89 -10.15
N ASP A 49 3.98 -14.64 -10.18
CA ASP A 49 5.33 -14.29 -9.68
C ASP A 49 5.37 -14.25 -8.14
N THR A 50 5.85 -15.34 -7.53
CA THR A 50 6.00 -15.47 -6.08
C THR A 50 7.10 -14.59 -5.50
N ALA A 51 8.20 -14.39 -6.23
CA ALA A 51 9.34 -13.62 -5.75
C ALA A 51 8.96 -12.16 -5.51
N ALA A 52 8.09 -11.59 -6.35
CA ALA A 52 7.55 -10.24 -6.12
C ALA A 52 6.77 -10.15 -4.80
N ILE A 53 5.94 -11.15 -4.48
CA ILE A 53 5.17 -11.17 -3.23
C ILE A 53 6.08 -11.37 -2.02
N GLU A 54 7.05 -12.29 -2.09
CA GLU A 54 8.01 -12.53 -1.00
C GLU A 54 8.81 -11.28 -0.66
N ARG A 55 9.26 -10.52 -1.67
CA ARG A 55 9.94 -9.24 -1.45
C ARG A 55 9.05 -8.25 -0.69
N VAL A 56 7.80 -8.06 -1.13
CA VAL A 56 6.88 -7.11 -0.48
C VAL A 56 6.56 -7.54 0.95
N LEU A 57 6.31 -8.83 1.19
CA LEU A 57 6.07 -9.36 2.53
C LEU A 57 7.32 -9.21 3.43
N GLY A 58 8.52 -9.42 2.88
CA GLY A 58 9.79 -9.17 3.57
C GLY A 58 9.92 -7.73 4.04
N VAL A 59 9.68 -6.75 3.15
CA VAL A 59 9.73 -5.32 3.49
C VAL A 59 8.73 -4.96 4.61
N LEU A 60 7.53 -5.55 4.61
CA LEU A 60 6.54 -5.32 5.68
C LEU A 60 6.98 -5.91 7.02
N LEU A 61 7.65 -7.06 7.02
CA LEU A 61 8.23 -7.66 8.23
C LEU A 61 9.42 -6.85 8.75
N GLU A 62 10.29 -6.38 7.86
CA GLU A 62 11.40 -5.49 8.20
C GLU A 62 10.91 -4.19 8.84
N LEU A 63 9.88 -3.56 8.26
CA LEU A 63 9.24 -2.37 8.82
C LEU A 63 8.77 -2.60 10.27
N ARG A 64 8.11 -3.74 10.51
CA ARG A 64 7.63 -4.10 11.86
C ARG A 64 8.79 -4.32 12.83
N THR A 65 9.87 -4.94 12.34
CA THR A 65 11.09 -5.20 13.14
C THR A 65 11.79 -3.90 13.49
N TYR A 66 11.95 -2.99 12.52
CA TYR A 66 12.53 -1.66 12.70
C TYR A 66 11.75 -0.81 13.72
N MET A 67 10.42 -0.78 13.61
CA MET A 67 9.60 -0.02 14.55
C MET A 67 9.63 -0.62 15.96
N ARG A 68 9.73 -1.95 16.07
CA ARG A 68 9.91 -2.62 17.36
C ARG A 68 11.26 -2.26 18.00
N THR A 69 12.37 -2.37 17.27
CA THR A 69 13.70 -2.03 17.82
C THR A 69 13.73 -0.58 18.31
N LYS A 70 13.09 0.34 17.60
CA LYS A 70 12.94 1.74 18.02
C LYS A 70 12.13 1.91 19.31
N GLN A 71 11.11 1.08 19.53
CA GLN A 71 10.29 1.10 20.76
C GLN A 71 10.95 0.40 21.94
N THR A 72 11.65 -0.72 21.71
CA THR A 72 12.27 -1.54 22.75
C THR A 72 13.68 -1.07 23.11
N GLY A 73 14.36 -0.32 22.23
CA GLY A 73 15.75 0.11 22.41
C GLY A 73 16.78 -0.98 22.11
N GLU A 74 16.35 -2.08 21.49
CA GLU A 74 17.22 -3.16 21.03
C GLU A 74 18.05 -2.70 19.81
N PRO A 75 19.26 -3.26 19.60
CA PRO A 75 20.07 -2.92 18.43
C PRO A 75 19.34 -3.29 17.13
N LEU A 76 19.49 -2.43 16.11
CA LEU A 76 18.91 -2.66 14.80
C LEU A 76 19.47 -3.96 14.19
N PRO A 77 18.63 -4.83 13.58
CA PRO A 77 19.14 -5.96 12.82
C PRO A 77 20.01 -5.50 11.64
N ALA A 78 21.13 -6.17 11.42
CA ALA A 78 21.99 -5.94 10.27
C ALA A 78 21.33 -6.48 8.99
N GLY A 79 21.46 -5.75 7.87
CA GLY A 79 20.99 -6.22 6.55
C GLY A 79 19.58 -5.81 6.15
N LEU A 80 19.10 -4.65 6.58
CA LEU A 80 17.85 -4.07 6.09
C LEU A 80 17.91 -3.78 4.59
N THR A 81 16.80 -4.00 3.89
CA THR A 81 16.69 -3.76 2.44
C THR A 81 16.70 -2.27 2.09
N HIS A 82 16.18 -1.41 2.97
CA HIS A 82 16.05 0.03 2.75
C HIS A 82 16.68 0.85 3.88
N ASP A 83 16.82 2.16 3.64
CA ASP A 83 17.33 3.11 4.64
C ASP A 83 16.30 3.33 5.77
N ALA A 84 16.79 3.71 6.95
CA ALA A 84 15.96 4.01 8.13
C ALA A 84 14.87 5.06 7.83
N GLU A 85 15.22 6.13 7.10
CA GLU A 85 14.28 7.18 6.70
C GLU A 85 13.12 6.64 5.85
N THR A 86 13.40 5.66 5.00
CA THR A 86 12.37 5.00 4.17
C THR A 86 11.37 4.25 5.05
N TYR A 87 11.84 3.49 6.05
CA TYR A 87 10.95 2.80 6.98
C TYR A 87 10.13 3.77 7.83
N GLU A 88 10.70 4.90 8.24
CA GLU A 88 9.94 5.94 8.96
C GLU A 88 8.85 6.58 8.08
N ALA A 89 9.15 6.86 6.82
CA ALA A 89 8.17 7.34 5.85
C ALA A 89 7.06 6.32 5.60
N MET A 90 7.41 5.04 5.44
CA MET A 90 6.45 3.94 5.33
C MET A 90 5.57 3.83 6.58
N TYR A 91 6.15 3.92 7.78
CA TYR A 91 5.40 3.91 9.03
C TYR A 91 4.44 5.09 9.16
N ARG A 92 4.84 6.29 8.69
CA ARG A 92 3.96 7.46 8.65
C ARG A 92 2.73 7.21 7.76
N LEU A 93 2.92 6.59 6.60
CA LEU A 93 1.83 6.30 5.65
C LEU A 93 0.93 5.15 6.09
N LEU A 94 1.50 4.04 6.56
CA LEU A 94 0.79 2.80 6.87
C LEU A 94 0.31 2.71 8.34
N GLY A 95 1.15 3.13 9.28
CA GLY A 95 0.90 3.02 10.72
C GLY A 95 0.12 4.20 11.29
N ILE A 96 0.59 5.43 11.06
CA ILE A 96 -0.08 6.64 11.55
C ILE A 96 -1.28 7.00 10.64
N ALA A 97 -1.07 6.93 9.31
CA ALA A 97 -2.11 7.04 8.30
C ALA A 97 -3.03 8.28 8.46
N LYS A 98 -2.44 9.47 8.67
CA LYS A 98 -3.20 10.73 8.81
C LYS A 98 -4.05 10.98 7.57
N ARG A 99 -5.25 11.54 7.73
CA ARG A 99 -6.20 11.79 6.64
C ARG A 99 -5.57 12.51 5.45
N ARG A 100 -4.79 13.57 5.71
CA ARG A 100 -4.10 14.35 4.68
C ARG A 100 -3.03 13.57 3.90
N ASP A 101 -2.42 12.57 4.52
CA ASP A 101 -1.36 11.77 3.90
C ASP A 101 -1.97 10.60 3.10
N ARG A 102 -3.20 10.16 3.43
CA ARG A 102 -3.93 9.10 2.70
C ARG A 102 -4.56 9.56 1.39
N PHE A 103 -5.04 10.80 1.35
CA PHE A 103 -5.77 11.33 0.21
C PHE A 103 -5.07 12.56 -0.34
N ASN A 104 -4.35 12.37 -1.45
CA ASN A 104 -3.84 13.46 -2.26
C ASN A 104 -4.65 13.54 -3.56
N ILE A 105 -5.87 14.08 -3.45
CA ILE A 105 -6.76 14.28 -4.60
C ILE A 105 -6.71 15.78 -4.92
N PRO A 106 -5.98 16.20 -5.97
CA PRO A 106 -5.99 17.61 -6.37
C PRO A 106 -7.41 18.02 -6.77
N ALA A 107 -7.78 19.27 -6.50
CA ALA A 107 -8.97 19.86 -7.11
C ALA A 107 -8.81 19.74 -8.63
N GLY A 108 -9.77 19.08 -9.29
CA GLY A 108 -9.57 18.45 -10.59
C GLY A 108 -8.92 19.32 -11.66
N VAL A 109 -8.26 18.66 -12.62
CA VAL A 109 -7.91 19.25 -13.91
C VAL A 109 -9.22 19.52 -14.64
N GLN A 110 -9.83 20.66 -14.33
CA GLN A 110 -10.92 21.17 -15.10
C GLN A 110 -10.28 21.78 -16.35
N GLU A 111 -10.48 21.16 -17.51
CA GLU A 111 -10.26 21.83 -18.81
C GLU A 111 -11.05 23.15 -18.90
N VAL A 112 -12.01 23.31 -18.00
CA VAL A 112 -12.80 24.51 -17.73
C VAL A 112 -11.97 25.49 -16.89
N SER A 113 -11.66 26.66 -17.44
CA SER A 113 -11.05 27.75 -16.68
C SER A 113 -11.88 28.05 -15.42
N GLN A 114 -11.24 28.50 -14.34
CA GLN A 114 -11.95 28.87 -13.11
C GLN A 114 -13.03 29.95 -13.38
N ASP A 115 -12.82 30.79 -14.39
CA ASP A 115 -13.82 31.77 -14.83
C ASP A 115 -15.08 31.11 -15.41
N LYS A 116 -14.93 30.08 -16.25
CA LYS A 116 -16.07 29.36 -16.82
C LYS A 116 -16.80 28.51 -15.78
N LEU A 117 -16.10 28.01 -14.76
CA LEU A 117 -16.74 27.43 -13.58
C LEU A 117 -17.60 28.43 -12.80
N ARG A 118 -17.14 29.68 -12.69
CA ARG A 118 -17.89 30.76 -12.04
C ARG A 118 -19.11 31.18 -12.87
N GLU A 119 -19.00 31.19 -14.20
CA GLU A 119 -20.14 31.42 -15.11
C GLU A 119 -21.20 30.30 -15.03
N LEU A 120 -20.77 29.04 -14.87
CA LEU A 120 -21.67 27.89 -14.76
C LEU A 120 -22.29 27.74 -13.36
N GLN A 121 -21.85 28.53 -12.37
CA GLN A 121 -22.39 28.50 -11.02
C GLN A 121 -23.87 28.93 -11.01
N GLY A 122 -24.77 28.03 -10.60
CA GLY A 122 -26.22 28.27 -10.60
C GLY A 122 -26.96 27.73 -11.83
N THR A 123 -26.25 27.29 -12.87
CA THR A 123 -26.85 26.63 -14.05
C THR A 123 -26.90 25.10 -13.92
N ALA A 124 -26.09 24.53 -13.02
CA ALA A 124 -26.04 23.10 -12.79
C ALA A 124 -27.39 22.55 -12.30
N GLY A 125 -27.93 21.57 -13.03
CA GLY A 125 -29.19 20.90 -12.70
C GLY A 125 -30.43 21.42 -13.45
N TYR A 126 -30.35 22.56 -14.13
CA TYR A 126 -31.41 23.05 -15.01
C TYR A 126 -31.18 22.56 -16.45
N ALA A 127 -31.42 21.28 -16.69
CA ALA A 127 -31.56 20.78 -18.06
C ALA A 127 -32.94 21.20 -18.59
N CYS A 128 -32.97 22.24 -19.43
CA CYS A 128 -34.19 22.59 -20.17
C CYS A 128 -34.59 21.38 -21.02
N PRO A 129 -35.82 20.82 -20.90
CA PRO A 129 -36.24 19.61 -21.61
C PRO A 129 -36.48 19.83 -23.12
N GLY A 130 -35.79 20.79 -23.73
CA GLY A 130 -35.84 21.10 -25.16
C GLY A 130 -34.49 21.41 -25.80
N GLY A 131 -33.37 21.36 -25.05
CA GLY A 131 -32.02 21.62 -25.58
C GLY A 131 -31.85 23.04 -26.14
N CYS A 132 -31.36 23.95 -25.30
CA CYS A 132 -30.83 25.24 -25.74
C CYS A 132 -29.34 25.28 -25.39
#